data_AF-A0A972CHI7-F1
#
_entry.id   AF-A0A972CHI7-F1
#
_cell.length_a   1.000
_cell.length_b   1.000
_cell.length_c   1.000
_cell.angle_alpha   90.00
_cell.angle_beta   90.00
_cell.angle_gamma   90.00
#
_symmetry.space_group_name_H-M   'P 1'
#
loop_
_entity.id
_entity.type
_entity.pdbx_description
1 polymer ?
#
loop_
_entity_poly.entity_id
_entity_poly.type
_entity_poly.pdbx_seq_one_letter_code
_entity_poly.pdbx_strand_id
1 'polypeptide(L)'
;MSKKLICSRCKSNSFEIKYEATYVYSYVIDSDAPGLNNRNEFLPYMYDSREQKSSKQYIECRSCKTKYPCHFTEWKDDMGGMLVAIEKGYPQKNIQDAAYDYQKSIESGDRII
;
A
#
# COMPACT_ATOMS: atom_id res chain seq x y z
N MET A 1 -14.81 21.88 -16.14
CA MET A 1 -14.76 20.63 -16.93
C MET A 1 -13.56 19.81 -16.48
N SER A 2 -13.76 18.54 -16.08
CA SER A 2 -12.68 17.66 -15.65
C SER A 2 -11.82 17.24 -16.85
N LYS A 3 -10.53 17.56 -16.86
CA LYS A 3 -9.58 17.11 -17.89
C LYS A 3 -9.39 15.59 -17.71
N LYS A 4 -9.83 14.80 -18.68
CA LYS A 4 -9.62 13.34 -18.67
C LYS A 4 -8.19 13.02 -19.09
N LEU A 5 -7.52 12.14 -18.34
CA LEU A 5 -6.20 11.63 -18.69
C LEU A 5 -6.28 10.79 -19.98
N ILE A 6 -5.36 10.98 -20.92
CA ILE A 6 -5.30 10.24 -22.20
C ILE A 6 -3.92 9.63 -22.38
N CYS A 7 -3.88 8.33 -22.70
CA CYS A 7 -2.65 7.59 -22.92
C CYS A 7 -1.96 8.08 -24.20
N SER A 8 -0.68 8.47 -24.10
CA SER A 8 0.08 8.95 -25.26
C SER A 8 0.27 7.86 -26.31
N ARG A 9 0.35 6.58 -25.88
CA ARG A 9 0.58 5.42 -26.75
C ARG A 9 -0.68 4.89 -27.46
N CYS A 10 -1.81 4.77 -26.77
CA CYS A 10 -3.02 4.12 -27.33
C CYS A 10 -4.30 4.95 -27.28
N LYS A 11 -4.22 6.20 -26.81
CA LYS A 11 -5.34 7.14 -26.66
C LYS A 11 -6.47 6.67 -25.73
N SER A 12 -6.33 5.52 -25.06
CA SER A 12 -7.21 5.09 -23.97
C SER A 12 -7.19 6.10 -22.82
N ASN A 13 -8.32 6.21 -22.12
CA ASN A 13 -8.47 7.00 -20.90
C ASN A 13 -8.55 6.11 -19.63
N SER A 14 -8.29 4.81 -19.78
CA SER A 14 -8.34 3.85 -18.68
C SER A 14 -6.96 3.63 -18.08
N PHE A 15 -6.82 3.99 -16.81
CA PHE A 15 -5.56 3.96 -16.07
C PHE A 15 -5.78 3.38 -14.68
N GLU A 16 -4.70 2.84 -14.12
CA GLU A 16 -4.60 2.37 -12.75
C GLU A 16 -3.35 2.97 -12.11
N ILE A 17 -3.45 3.36 -10.84
CA ILE A 17 -2.29 3.81 -10.07
C ILE A 17 -1.75 2.61 -9.30
N LYS A 18 -0.43 2.41 -9.36
CA LYS A 18 0.26 1.32 -8.69
C LYS A 18 1.33 1.86 -7.76
N TYR A 19 1.35 1.30 -6.56
CA TYR A 19 2.42 1.45 -5.57
C TYR A 19 3.03 0.07 -5.36
N GLU A 20 4.32 -0.05 -5.61
CA GLU A 20 5.08 -1.24 -5.27
C GLU A 20 6.06 -0.87 -4.16
N ALA A 21 6.09 -1.63 -3.08
CA ALA A 21 7.01 -1.44 -1.97
C ALA A 21 7.61 -2.77 -1.53
N THR A 22 8.86 -2.74 -1.09
CA THR A 22 9.57 -3.87 -0.54
C THR A 22 9.82 -3.62 0.94
N TYR A 23 9.47 -4.61 1.77
CA TYR A 23 9.63 -4.54 3.22
C TYR A 23 10.47 -5.70 3.74
N VAL A 24 11.20 -5.43 4.82
CA VAL A 24 11.82 -6.45 5.68
C VAL A 24 11.03 -6.48 6.99
N TYR A 25 10.53 -7.65 7.35
CA TYR A 25 9.89 -7.91 8.63
C TYR A 25 10.88 -8.66 9.51
N SER A 26 11.11 -8.14 10.72
CA SER A 26 12.07 -8.70 11.66
C SER A 26 11.35 -9.20 12.90
N TYR A 27 11.81 -10.35 13.39
CA TYR A 27 11.34 -10.99 14.62
C TYR A 27 12.55 -11.23 15.51
N VAL A 28 12.48 -10.77 16.75
CA VAL A 28 13.43 -11.09 17.80
C VAL A 28 13.15 -12.52 18.24
N ILE A 29 14.14 -13.39 18.17
CA ILE A 29 14.00 -14.73 18.71
C ILE A 29 14.27 -14.64 20.21
N ASP A 30 13.22 -14.79 21.01
CA ASP A 30 13.29 -14.93 22.45
C ASP A 30 12.84 -16.34 22.87
N SER A 31 13.75 -17.09 23.50
CA SER A 31 13.52 -18.49 23.86
C SER A 31 13.20 -19.37 22.62
N ASP A 32 12.24 -20.31 22.74
CA ASP A 32 11.88 -21.28 21.69
C ASP A 32 10.85 -20.73 20.69
N ALA A 33 10.56 -19.43 20.70
CA ALA A 33 9.54 -18.79 19.85
C ALA A 33 10.09 -17.59 19.04
N PRO A 34 9.62 -17.40 17.80
CA PRO A 34 10.00 -16.26 16.97
C PRO A 34 9.10 -15.03 17.17
N GLY A 35 9.58 -14.04 17.92
CA GLY A 35 8.99 -12.70 18.06
C GLY A 35 8.39 -12.45 19.44
N LEU A 36 8.62 -11.26 20.02
CA LEU A 36 8.10 -10.89 21.35
C LEU A 36 6.56 -10.95 21.42
N ASN A 37 5.92 -10.81 20.26
CA ASN A 37 4.48 -10.80 20.07
C ASN A 37 3.90 -12.18 19.66
N ASN A 38 4.75 -13.16 19.35
CA ASN A 38 4.37 -14.51 18.88
C ASN A 38 4.71 -15.54 19.97
N ARG A 39 3.78 -15.79 20.88
CA ARG A 39 4.04 -16.63 22.06
C ARG A 39 3.67 -18.10 21.89
N ASN A 40 2.64 -18.39 21.09
CA ASN A 40 2.06 -19.74 20.97
C ASN A 40 2.06 -20.25 19.52
N GLU A 41 1.88 -19.36 18.55
CA GLU A 41 1.86 -19.64 17.12
C GLU A 41 2.63 -18.54 16.40
N PHE A 42 3.35 -18.89 15.32
CA PHE A 42 4.02 -17.89 14.51
C PHE A 42 3.03 -17.24 13.55
N LEU A 43 2.68 -15.99 13.85
CA LEU A 43 1.85 -15.14 13.02
C LEU A 43 2.75 -14.19 12.23
N PRO A 44 2.89 -14.32 10.89
CA PRO A 44 3.81 -13.51 10.08
C PRO A 44 3.47 -12.01 10.01
N TYR A 45 2.42 -11.58 10.68
CA TYR A 45 2.05 -10.18 10.79
C TYR A 45 2.39 -9.61 12.18
N MET A 46 2.72 -10.46 13.17
CA MET A 46 3.20 -10.08 14.51
C MET A 46 4.71 -9.88 14.55
N TYR A 47 5.23 -9.07 13.61
CA TYR A 47 6.63 -8.69 13.56
C TYR A 47 7.00 -7.69 14.65
N ASP A 48 8.26 -7.68 15.10
CA ASP A 48 8.76 -6.72 16.08
C ASP A 48 9.17 -5.40 15.42
N SER A 49 9.67 -5.46 14.19
CA SER A 49 9.93 -4.27 13.38
C SER A 49 9.69 -4.52 11.89
N ARG A 50 9.37 -3.43 11.19
CA ARG A 50 9.18 -3.38 9.74
C ARG A 50 10.05 -2.27 9.17
N GLU A 51 10.90 -2.60 8.21
CA GLU A 51 11.75 -1.64 7.49
C GLU A 51 11.36 -1.62 6.01
N GLN A 52 11.03 -0.45 5.47
CA GLN A 52 10.78 -0.27 4.04
C GLN A 52 12.12 -0.08 3.30
N LYS A 53 12.47 -1.01 2.40
CA LYS A 53 13.73 -0.95 1.63
C LYS A 53 13.63 -0.10 0.38
N SER A 54 12.51 -0.18 -0.31
CA SER A 54 12.29 0.58 -1.54
C SER A 54 10.81 0.73 -1.82
N SER A 55 10.49 1.72 -2.64
CA SER A 55 9.16 1.86 -3.22
C SER A 55 9.21 2.56 -4.56
N LYS A 56 8.25 2.24 -5.43
CA LYS A 56 8.01 2.96 -6.68
C LYS A 56 6.52 3.18 -6.90
N GLN A 57 6.22 4.33 -7.49
CA GLN A 57 4.86 4.74 -7.86
C GLN A 57 4.80 4.98 -9.36
N TYR A 58 3.75 4.48 -9.99
CA TYR A 58 3.52 4.71 -11.40
C TYR A 58 2.04 4.57 -11.76
N ILE A 59 1.66 5.26 -12.82
CA ILE A 59 0.38 5.09 -13.47
C ILE A 59 0.56 4.08 -14.61
N GLU A 60 -0.31 3.09 -14.70
CA GLU A 60 -0.32 2.10 -15.79
C GLU A 60 -1.59 2.24 -16.62
N CYS A 61 -1.44 2.39 -17.93
CA CYS A 61 -2.58 2.31 -18.84
C CYS A 61 -3.11 0.87 -18.85
N ARG A 62 -4.38 0.67 -18.53
CA ARG A 62 -4.97 -0.68 -18.48
C ARG A 62 -4.99 -1.36 -19.85
N SER A 63 -5.14 -0.58 -20.92
CA SER A 63 -5.26 -1.06 -22.29
C SER A 63 -3.92 -1.47 -22.91
N CYS A 64 -2.88 -0.65 -22.82
CA CYS A 64 -1.58 -0.91 -23.48
C CYS A 64 -0.40 -1.13 -22.53
N LYS A 65 -0.67 -1.21 -21.22
CA LYS A 65 0.32 -1.47 -20.15
C LYS A 65 1.48 -0.50 -20.09
N THR A 66 1.35 0.66 -20.74
CA THR A 66 2.38 1.70 -20.68
C THR A 66 2.40 2.31 -19.30
N LYS A 67 3.59 2.32 -18.71
CA LYS A 67 3.84 2.81 -17.36
C LYS A 67 4.37 4.24 -17.45
N TYR A 68 3.81 5.11 -16.65
CA TYR A 68 4.21 6.49 -16.52
C TYR A 68 4.70 6.67 -15.08
N PRO A 69 6.00 6.96 -14.87
CA PRO A 69 6.52 7.18 -13.52
C PRO A 69 5.84 8.41 -12.93
N CYS A 70 5.44 8.31 -11.66
CA CYS A 70 4.88 9.44 -10.93
C CYS A 70 5.42 9.43 -9.50
N HIS A 71 5.82 10.59 -9.01
CA HIS A 71 6.20 10.79 -7.62
C HIS A 71 5.21 11.77 -7.01
N PHE A 72 4.44 11.29 -6.04
CA PHE A 72 3.56 12.14 -5.26
C PHE A 72 4.36 12.59 -4.05
N THR A 73 4.95 13.78 -4.12
CA THR A 73 5.79 14.32 -3.03
C THR A 73 5.26 15.63 -2.46
N GLU A 74 4.84 16.63 -3.25
CA GLU A 74 4.21 17.89 -2.74
C GLU A 74 3.29 18.54 -3.82
N TRP A 75 2.29 19.31 -3.38
CA TRP A 75 1.11 19.74 -4.15
C TRP A 75 1.25 21.12 -4.83
N LYS A 76 0.80 21.23 -6.09
CA LYS A 76 0.35 22.47 -6.72
C LYS A 76 -1.00 22.21 -7.38
N ASP A 77 -1.99 23.04 -7.06
CA ASP A 77 -3.44 22.94 -7.31
C ASP A 77 -3.93 22.69 -8.76
N ASP A 78 -3.05 22.48 -9.74
CA ASP A 78 -3.42 22.58 -11.16
C ASP A 78 -3.75 21.24 -11.84
N MET A 79 -3.70 20.12 -11.13
CA MET A 79 -3.98 18.78 -11.68
C MET A 79 -5.34 18.24 -11.21
N GLY A 80 -6.39 18.69 -11.92
CA GLY A 80 -7.79 18.45 -11.60
C GLY A 80 -8.18 17.03 -11.16
N GLY A 81 -8.75 16.96 -9.95
CA GLY A 81 -9.90 16.14 -9.54
C GLY A 81 -9.70 14.63 -9.36
N MET A 82 -9.02 13.94 -10.27
CA MET A 82 -8.88 12.48 -10.21
C MET A 82 -7.62 12.02 -9.46
N LEU A 83 -6.63 12.91 -9.36
CA LEU A 83 -5.44 12.74 -8.51
C LEU A 83 -5.78 13.03 -7.03
N VAL A 84 -6.73 13.95 -6.77
CA VAL A 84 -7.24 14.36 -5.44
C VAL A 84 -7.79 13.23 -4.58
N ALA A 85 -8.38 12.21 -5.20
CA ALA A 85 -8.89 11.05 -4.46
C ALA A 85 -7.79 10.10 -3.96
N ILE A 86 -6.61 10.15 -4.57
CA ILE A 86 -5.45 9.30 -4.27
C ILE A 86 -4.46 10.05 -3.34
N GLU A 87 -4.52 11.38 -3.39
CA GLU A 87 -3.69 12.41 -2.73
C GLU A 87 -3.67 12.48 -1.22
N LYS A 88 -4.35 11.58 -0.52
CA LYS A 88 -4.14 11.51 0.92
C LYS A 88 -2.85 10.75 1.26
N GLY A 89 -2.30 9.85 0.43
CA GLY A 89 -1.19 8.99 0.87
C GLY A 89 -1.53 8.08 2.08
N TYR A 90 -2.77 8.20 2.57
CA TYR A 90 -3.42 7.37 3.56
C TYR A 90 -3.99 6.04 3.01
N PRO A 91 -4.01 5.64 1.72
CA PRO A 91 -4.59 4.33 1.40
C PRO A 91 -3.69 3.18 1.85
N GLN A 92 -2.42 3.10 1.47
CA GLN A 92 -1.71 1.81 1.49
C GLN A 92 -1.11 1.44 2.85
N LYS A 93 -0.49 2.40 3.55
CA LYS A 93 -0.07 2.17 4.94
C LYS A 93 -1.29 1.86 5.81
N ASN A 94 -2.38 2.59 5.67
CA ASN A 94 -3.60 2.28 6.44
C ASN A 94 -4.35 1.06 5.93
N ILE A 95 -4.25 0.63 4.67
CA ILE A 95 -4.83 -0.64 4.21
C ILE A 95 -4.06 -1.79 4.84
N GLN A 96 -2.72 -1.72 4.86
CA GLN A 96 -1.91 -2.78 5.46
C GLN A 96 -2.01 -2.76 6.98
N ASP A 97 -1.96 -1.58 7.60
CA ASP A 97 -2.11 -1.41 9.04
C ASP A 97 -3.58 -1.73 9.47
N ALA A 98 -4.60 -1.38 8.68
CA ALA A 98 -5.99 -1.80 8.97
C ALA A 98 -6.23 -3.28 8.70
N ALA A 99 -5.55 -3.90 7.72
CA ALA A 99 -5.58 -5.35 7.54
C ALA A 99 -4.92 -6.06 8.73
N TYR A 100 -3.81 -5.50 9.24
CA TYR A 100 -3.17 -5.95 10.48
C TYR A 100 -4.11 -5.82 11.69
N ASP A 101 -4.71 -4.65 11.89
CA ASP A 101 -5.64 -4.38 13.00
C ASP A 101 -6.89 -5.28 12.91
N TYR A 102 -7.42 -5.47 11.70
CA TYR A 102 -8.56 -6.35 11.46
C TYR A 102 -8.23 -7.80 11.82
N GLN A 103 -7.13 -8.35 11.31
CA GLN A 103 -6.72 -9.72 11.58
C GLN A 103 -6.50 -9.94 13.09
N LYS A 104 -5.82 -8.99 13.75
CA LYS A 104 -5.62 -8.98 15.20
C LYS A 104 -6.94 -8.98 15.98
N SER A 105 -7.96 -8.24 15.52
CA SER A 105 -9.28 -8.18 16.18
C SER A 105 -10.07 -9.50 16.09
N ILE A 106 -9.88 -10.29 15.04
CA ILE A 106 -10.51 -11.61 14.91
C ILE A 106 -9.84 -12.60 15.87
N GLU A 107 -8.50 -12.65 15.88
CA GLU A 107 -7.75 -13.65 16.65
C GLU A 107 -7.75 -13.40 18.17
N SER A 108 -7.91 -12.14 18.59
CA SER A 108 -8.12 -11.79 20.02
C SER A 108 -9.53 -12.10 20.53
N GLY A 109 -10.47 -12.44 19.65
CA GLY A 109 -11.88 -12.66 19.99
C GLY A 109 -12.68 -11.36 20.21
N ASP A 110 -12.06 -10.19 20.02
CA ASP A 110 -12.71 -8.87 20.12
C ASP A 110 -13.78 -8.67 19.02
N ARG A 111 -13.72 -9.46 17.95
CA ARG A 111 -14.65 -9.40 16.84
C ARG A 111 -15.03 -10.80 16.35
N ILE A 112 -16.32 -11.12 16.47
CA ILE A 112 -16.91 -12.40 16.04
C ILE A 112 -17.41 -12.24 14.60
N ILE A 113 -17.11 -13.19 13.72
CA ILE A 113 -17.53 -13.23 12.30
C ILE A 113 -18.83 -14.03 12.16
#